data_AF-Q170H2-F1
#
_entry.id   AF-Q170H2-F1
#
_cell.length_a   1.000
_cell.length_b   1.000
_cell.length_c   1.000
_cell.angle_alpha   90.00
_cell.angle_beta   90.00
_cell.angle_gamma   90.00
#
_symmetry.space_group_name_H-M   'P 1'
#
loop_
_entity.id
_entity.type
_entity.pdbx_description
1 polymer ?
#
loop_
_entity_poly.entity_id
_entity_poly.type
_entity_poly.pdbx_seq_one_letter_code
_entity_poly.pdbx_strand_id
1 'polypeptide(L)'
;MIIQNSMYVRFIGIIVLATIGVIFMISSLPISDTCKCEKSAERDIQHEQFHRSFKELSSTNKHKLAILVPFRDRFDELLRFAPHISAFLNRQQVSFHIFVLNQNDRFRFNRASLINAGFLLVKDQYDYIAMHDVDLLPLNNNLKYEYPENGPLHISGPEFHPKYHYATFIGGILLLKVEHYQLLNGMSNKYWGWGLEDDEFYVRIKEAGLEVNRPRNITTGPENTFL
;
A
#
# COMPACT_ATOMS: atom_id res chain seq x y z
N MET A 1 3.26 73.93 -6.20
CA MET A 1 2.15 72.96 -6.35
C MET A 1 2.15 72.19 -7.68
N ILE A 2 2.77 72.69 -8.77
CA ILE A 2 2.74 72.03 -10.10
C ILE A 2 3.74 70.86 -10.25
N ILE A 3 4.89 70.92 -9.56
CA ILE A 3 5.97 69.90 -9.69
C ILE A 3 5.60 68.57 -9.02
N GLN A 4 4.83 68.61 -7.93
CA GLN A 4 4.43 67.41 -7.16
C GLN A 4 3.46 66.52 -7.93
N ASN A 5 2.55 67.11 -8.72
CA ASN A 5 1.67 66.38 -9.64
C ASN A 5 2.45 65.64 -10.74
N SER A 6 3.54 66.23 -11.25
CA SER A 6 4.35 65.63 -12.30
C SER A 6 5.09 64.36 -11.82
N MET A 7 5.63 64.39 -10.59
CA MET A 7 6.26 63.20 -10.01
C MET A 7 5.24 62.09 -9.71
N TYR A 8 4.05 62.45 -9.23
CA TYR A 8 3.01 61.47 -8.91
C TYR A 8 2.48 60.76 -10.17
N VAL A 9 2.26 61.51 -11.25
CA VAL A 9 1.86 60.96 -12.55
C VAL A 9 2.94 60.04 -13.13
N ARG A 10 4.22 60.41 -13.01
CA ARG A 10 5.35 59.56 -13.42
C ARG A 10 5.43 58.28 -12.59
N PHE A 11 5.22 58.36 -11.28
CA PHE A 11 5.26 57.21 -10.38
C PHE A 11 4.12 56.23 -10.67
N ILE A 12 2.90 56.73 -10.88
CA ILE A 12 1.76 55.92 -11.32
C ILE A 12 2.05 55.28 -12.68
N GLY A 13 2.60 56.02 -13.63
CA GLY A 13 3.00 55.49 -14.93
C GLY A 13 3.99 54.32 -14.83
N ILE A 14 4.98 54.42 -13.94
CA ILE A 14 5.94 53.34 -13.67
C ILE A 14 5.25 52.12 -13.06
N ILE A 15 4.34 52.29 -12.09
CA ILE A 15 3.60 51.19 -11.47
C ILE A 15 2.71 50.48 -12.51
N VAL A 16 2.02 51.25 -13.35
CA VAL A 16 1.16 50.68 -14.42
C VAL A 16 2.01 49.90 -15.42
N LEU A 17 3.16 50.42 -15.84
CA LEU A 17 4.06 49.70 -16.75
C LEU A 17 4.64 48.44 -16.11
N ALA A 18 5.03 48.50 -14.83
CA ALA A 18 5.55 47.35 -14.10
C ALA A 18 4.49 46.25 -13.93
N THR A 19 3.25 46.63 -13.60
CA THR A 19 2.14 45.67 -13.46
C THR A 19 1.77 45.03 -14.80
N ILE A 20 1.73 45.79 -15.90
CA ILE A 20 1.54 45.24 -17.24
C ILE A 20 2.67 44.26 -17.60
N GLY A 21 3.93 44.59 -17.28
CA GLY A 21 5.07 43.70 -17.52
C GLY A 21 4.99 42.39 -16.75
N VAL A 22 4.58 42.44 -15.47
CA VAL A 22 4.37 41.24 -14.64
C VAL A 22 3.22 40.38 -15.17
N ILE A 23 2.11 41.00 -15.60
CA ILE A 23 0.98 40.28 -16.21
C ILE A 23 1.43 39.59 -17.50
N PHE A 24 2.21 40.26 -18.34
CA PHE A 24 2.74 39.68 -19.57
C PHE A 24 3.66 38.47 -19.28
N MET A 25 4.53 38.58 -18.27
CA MET A 25 5.40 37.48 -17.83
C MET A 25 4.61 36.30 -17.27
N ILE A 26 3.56 36.55 -16.48
CA ILE A 26 2.67 35.48 -15.97
C ILE A 26 1.89 34.83 -17.12
N SER A 27 1.43 35.61 -18.09
CA SER A 27 0.68 35.09 -19.25
C SER A 27 1.53 34.27 -20.24
N SER A 28 2.86 34.42 -20.17
CA SER A 28 3.81 33.64 -20.96
C SER A 28 4.41 32.46 -20.18
N LEU A 29 4.04 32.27 -18.91
CA LEU A 29 4.30 31.02 -18.21
C LEU A 29 3.43 29.92 -18.83
N PRO A 30 4.00 28.79 -19.23
CA PRO A 30 3.22 27.66 -19.72
C PRO A 30 2.38 27.10 -18.57
N ILE A 31 1.09 27.42 -18.53
CA ILE A 31 0.10 26.68 -17.75
C ILE A 31 -0.12 25.36 -18.51
N SER A 32 0.80 24.42 -18.32
CA SER A 32 0.67 23.07 -18.85
C SER A 32 -0.29 22.28 -17.97
N ASP A 33 -1.59 22.52 -18.10
CA ASP A 33 -2.65 21.64 -17.60
C ASP A 33 -2.99 20.51 -18.58
N THR A 34 -2.12 20.22 -19.54
CA THR A 34 -2.27 19.02 -20.35
C THR A 34 -1.61 17.84 -19.62
N CYS A 35 -2.34 17.23 -18.69
CA CYS A 35 -2.06 15.85 -18.33
C CYS A 35 -2.24 15.01 -19.59
N LYS A 36 -1.13 14.58 -20.21
CA LYS A 36 -1.16 13.68 -21.36
C LYS A 36 -1.50 12.27 -20.86
N CYS A 37 -2.78 12.02 -20.61
CA CYS A 37 -3.34 10.72 -20.24
C CYS A 37 -3.15 9.64 -21.31
N GLU A 38 -2.77 10.01 -22.53
CA GLU A 38 -2.59 9.10 -23.68
C GLU A 38 -1.40 8.14 -23.50
N LYS A 39 -0.44 8.46 -22.62
CA LYS A 39 0.62 7.53 -22.19
C LYS A 39 0.15 6.45 -21.19
N SER A 40 -1.14 6.41 -20.80
CA SER A 40 -1.65 5.36 -19.91
C SER A 40 -1.83 4.03 -20.64
N ALA A 41 -2.52 4.03 -21.78
CA ALA A 41 -2.87 2.81 -22.51
C ALA A 41 -1.66 1.92 -22.90
N GLU A 42 -0.53 2.51 -23.29
CA GLU A 42 0.67 1.75 -23.67
C GLU A 42 1.43 1.18 -22.44
N ARG A 43 1.41 1.91 -21.32
CA ARG A 43 1.90 1.40 -20.02
C ARG A 43 1.00 0.31 -19.48
N ASP A 44 -0.32 0.43 -19.67
CA ASP A 44 -1.30 -0.58 -19.28
C ASP A 44 -1.08 -1.87 -20.09
N ILE A 45 -0.72 -1.79 -21.38
CA ILE A 45 -0.40 -2.97 -22.20
C ILE A 45 0.90 -3.66 -21.75
N GLN A 46 1.98 -2.91 -21.48
CA GLN A 46 3.22 -3.50 -20.96
C GLN A 46 3.05 -4.07 -19.54
N HIS A 47 2.28 -3.39 -18.70
CA HIS A 47 1.90 -3.85 -17.37
C HIS A 47 1.08 -5.15 -17.47
N GLU A 48 0.07 -5.20 -18.33
CA GLU A 48 -0.71 -6.40 -18.62
C GLU A 48 0.13 -7.54 -19.21
N GLN A 49 1.09 -7.25 -20.08
CA GLN A 49 2.03 -8.25 -20.62
C GLN A 49 2.96 -8.80 -19.53
N PHE A 50 3.44 -7.96 -18.62
CA PHE A 50 4.20 -8.38 -17.43
C PHE A 50 3.34 -9.27 -16.51
N HIS A 51 2.07 -8.94 -16.29
CA HIS A 51 1.15 -9.78 -15.54
C HIS A 51 0.83 -11.12 -16.24
N ARG A 52 0.79 -11.13 -17.58
CA ARG A 52 0.60 -12.36 -18.36
C ARG A 52 1.77 -13.33 -18.26
N SER A 53 3.01 -12.86 -18.13
CA SER A 53 4.16 -13.77 -17.95
C SER A 53 4.12 -14.49 -16.60
N PHE A 54 3.63 -13.84 -15.55
CA PHE A 54 3.36 -14.49 -14.25
C PHE A 54 2.20 -15.50 -14.32
N LYS A 55 1.18 -15.23 -15.15
CA LYS A 55 0.04 -16.13 -15.35
C LYS A 55 0.44 -17.48 -15.93
N GLU A 56 1.50 -17.56 -16.73
CA GLU A 56 2.00 -18.82 -17.31
C GLU A 56 2.75 -19.71 -16.29
N LEU A 57 3.45 -19.11 -15.32
CA LEU A 57 4.08 -19.84 -14.20
C LEU A 57 3.05 -20.44 -13.22
N SER A 58 1.84 -19.87 -13.17
CA SER A 58 0.78 -20.19 -12.21
C SER A 58 0.03 -21.51 -12.46
N SER A 59 0.32 -22.26 -13.53
CA SER A 59 -0.55 -23.36 -13.98
C SER A 59 -0.66 -24.55 -13.02
N THR A 60 0.17 -24.62 -11.98
CA THR A 60 0.18 -25.70 -10.99
C THR A 60 -0.48 -25.37 -9.65
N ASN A 61 -0.80 -24.09 -9.36
CA ASN A 61 -1.29 -23.69 -8.04
C ASN A 61 -2.76 -23.25 -8.07
N LYS A 62 -3.59 -23.82 -7.18
CA LYS A 62 -5.06 -23.66 -7.19
C LYS A 62 -5.53 -22.28 -6.73
N HIS A 63 -4.74 -21.57 -5.92
CA HIS A 63 -5.13 -20.31 -5.30
C HIS A 63 -4.19 -19.15 -5.66
N LYS A 64 -4.76 -17.98 -5.95
CA LYS A 64 -4.08 -16.73 -6.28
C LYS A 64 -4.09 -15.77 -5.10
N LEU A 65 -2.91 -15.32 -4.73
CA LEU A 65 -2.66 -14.37 -3.63
C LEU A 65 -2.57 -12.92 -4.14
N ALA A 66 -3.31 -12.01 -3.53
CA ALA A 66 -3.06 -10.58 -3.64
C ALA A 66 -2.31 -10.05 -2.40
N ILE A 67 -1.10 -9.54 -2.59
CA ILE A 67 -0.30 -8.94 -1.52
C ILE A 67 -0.61 -7.44 -1.50
N LEU A 68 -1.33 -7.00 -0.48
CA LEU A 68 -1.78 -5.65 -0.29
C LEU A 68 -0.79 -4.91 0.62
N VAL A 69 -0.01 -4.00 0.03
CA VAL A 69 1.08 -3.28 0.70
C VAL A 69 0.68 -1.82 0.92
N PRO A 70 0.23 -1.44 2.13
CA PRO A 70 -0.12 -0.06 2.43
C PRO A 70 1.16 0.78 2.44
N PHE A 71 1.18 1.89 1.69
CA PHE A 71 2.43 2.56 1.34
C PHE A 71 2.31 4.09 1.36
N ARG A 72 3.35 4.76 1.87
CA ARG A 72 3.64 6.18 1.69
C ARG A 72 5.09 6.45 2.09
N ASP A 73 5.87 7.12 1.23
CA ASP A 73 7.22 7.61 1.54
C ASP A 73 8.15 6.56 2.18
N ARG A 74 8.18 5.35 1.60
CA ARG A 74 8.99 4.18 2.04
C ARG A 74 9.73 3.53 0.86
N PHE A 75 10.29 4.36 -0.02
CA PHE A 75 10.83 3.90 -1.31
C PHE A 75 11.99 2.90 -1.13
N ASP A 76 12.88 3.14 -0.17
CA ASP A 76 14.03 2.26 0.09
C ASP A 76 13.61 0.91 0.68
N GLU A 77 12.55 0.88 1.50
CA GLU A 77 11.92 -0.36 1.94
C GLU A 77 11.28 -1.10 0.75
N LEU A 78 10.54 -0.40 -0.11
CA LEU A 78 9.89 -1.01 -1.28
C LEU A 78 10.91 -1.64 -2.25
N LEU A 79 12.05 -0.98 -2.47
CA LEU A 79 13.13 -1.49 -3.31
C LEU A 79 13.71 -2.82 -2.80
N ARG A 80 13.71 -3.04 -1.48
CA ARG A 80 14.13 -4.30 -0.86
C ARG A 80 12.99 -5.31 -0.84
N PHE A 81 11.79 -4.84 -0.52
CA PHE A 81 10.57 -5.63 -0.36
C PHE A 81 10.20 -6.41 -1.61
N ALA A 82 10.00 -5.72 -2.74
CA ALA A 82 9.45 -6.32 -3.95
C ALA A 82 10.28 -7.51 -4.46
N PRO A 83 11.62 -7.39 -4.65
CA PRO A 83 12.43 -8.54 -5.07
C PRO A 83 12.53 -9.62 -3.99
N HIS A 84 12.62 -9.26 -2.70
CA HIS A 84 12.70 -10.22 -1.60
C HIS A 84 11.46 -11.11 -1.53
N ILE A 85 10.27 -10.50 -1.44
CA ILE A 85 8.99 -11.20 -1.38
C ILE A 85 8.76 -12.01 -2.65
N SER A 86 9.09 -11.46 -3.82
CA SER A 86 8.94 -12.19 -5.07
C SER A 86 9.78 -13.47 -5.10
N ALA A 87 11.06 -13.36 -4.72
CA ALA A 87 11.94 -14.52 -4.63
C ALA A 87 11.49 -15.52 -3.54
N PHE A 88 11.02 -15.01 -2.40
CA PHE A 88 10.55 -15.83 -1.28
C PHE A 88 9.33 -16.67 -1.68
N LEU A 89 8.33 -16.05 -2.32
CA LEU A 89 7.09 -16.72 -2.72
C LEU A 89 7.25 -17.60 -3.96
N ASN A 90 8.12 -17.24 -4.90
CA ASN A 90 8.47 -18.11 -6.02
C ASN A 90 9.09 -19.44 -5.53
N ARG A 91 9.92 -19.41 -4.48
CA ARG A 91 10.45 -20.66 -3.86
C ARG A 91 9.36 -21.49 -3.18
N GLN A 92 8.30 -20.84 -2.69
CA GLN A 92 7.11 -21.53 -2.16
C GLN A 92 6.12 -21.93 -3.26
N GLN A 93 6.43 -21.62 -4.53
CA GLN A 93 5.59 -21.85 -5.70
C GLN A 93 4.22 -21.19 -5.61
N VAL A 94 4.07 -20.12 -4.82
CA VAL A 94 2.79 -19.41 -4.65
C VAL A 94 2.51 -18.55 -5.88
N SER A 95 1.27 -18.57 -6.38
CA SER A 95 0.82 -17.64 -7.43
C SER A 95 0.38 -16.33 -6.78
N PHE A 96 1.04 -15.22 -7.07
CA PHE A 96 0.77 -13.94 -6.40
C PHE A 96 0.96 -12.72 -7.30
N HIS A 97 0.35 -11.60 -6.89
CA HIS A 97 0.71 -10.26 -7.36
C HIS A 97 0.88 -9.30 -6.18
N ILE A 98 1.77 -8.32 -6.33
CA ILE A 98 2.02 -7.27 -5.33
C ILE A 98 1.28 -6.01 -5.73
N PHE A 99 0.44 -5.51 -4.84
CA PHE A 99 -0.32 -4.26 -4.98
C PHE A 99 0.21 -3.23 -3.98
N VAL A 100 0.92 -2.22 -4.49
CA VAL A 100 1.40 -1.10 -3.67
C VAL A 100 0.30 -0.05 -3.57
N LEU A 101 -0.24 0.12 -2.37
CA LEU A 101 -1.40 0.97 -2.07
C LEU A 101 -0.90 2.32 -1.58
N ASN A 102 -0.53 3.19 -2.51
CA ASN A 102 0.10 4.48 -2.22
C ASN A 102 -0.91 5.55 -1.78
N GLN A 103 -0.80 6.04 -0.54
CA GLN A 103 -1.68 7.09 -0.02
C GLN A 103 -1.20 8.49 -0.43
N ASN A 104 -1.89 9.11 -1.39
CA ASN A 104 -1.48 10.38 -2.00
C ASN A 104 -2.16 11.65 -1.42
N ASP A 105 -3.01 11.52 -0.39
CA ASP A 105 -3.55 12.67 0.34
C ASP A 105 -2.57 13.19 1.41
N ARG A 106 -2.95 14.27 2.10
CA ARG A 106 -2.15 14.89 3.18
C ARG A 106 -2.60 14.50 4.59
N PHE A 107 -3.57 13.59 4.73
CA PHE A 107 -4.02 13.15 6.05
C PHE A 107 -2.97 12.25 6.70
N ARG A 108 -3.15 11.93 7.99
CA ARG A 108 -2.31 10.91 8.63
C ARG A 108 -2.42 9.60 7.84
N PHE A 109 -1.37 8.80 7.90
CA PHE A 109 -1.38 7.51 7.22
C PHE A 109 -2.52 6.62 7.77
N ASN A 110 -3.29 6.00 6.89
CA ASN A 110 -4.44 5.16 7.24
C ASN A 110 -4.27 3.79 6.61
N ARG A 111 -3.52 2.94 7.33
CA ARG A 111 -3.17 1.59 6.91
C ARG A 111 -4.40 0.76 6.55
N ALA A 112 -5.38 0.70 7.44
CA ALA A 112 -6.61 -0.07 7.24
C ALA A 112 -7.42 0.38 6.02
N SER A 113 -7.56 1.70 5.80
CA SER A 113 -8.31 2.20 4.63
C SER A 113 -7.63 1.88 3.32
N LEU A 114 -6.29 1.88 3.28
CA LEU A 114 -5.55 1.46 2.09
C LEU A 114 -5.78 -0.02 1.80
N ILE A 115 -5.69 -0.89 2.81
CA ILE A 115 -5.98 -2.32 2.65
C ILE A 115 -7.42 -2.52 2.13
N ASN A 116 -8.41 -1.81 2.69
CA ASN A 116 -9.79 -1.85 2.19
C ASN A 116 -9.88 -1.43 0.72
N ALA A 117 -9.21 -0.35 0.32
CA ALA A 117 -9.19 0.10 -1.07
C ALA A 117 -8.55 -0.94 -2.01
N GLY A 118 -7.42 -1.54 -1.59
CA GLY A 118 -6.77 -2.62 -2.32
C GLY A 118 -7.66 -3.86 -2.43
N PHE A 119 -8.35 -4.22 -1.36
CA PHE A 119 -9.28 -5.34 -1.33
C PHE A 119 -10.39 -5.17 -2.39
N LEU A 120 -10.96 -3.97 -2.51
CA LEU A 120 -11.99 -3.68 -3.52
C LEU A 120 -11.51 -3.90 -4.97
N LEU A 121 -10.22 -3.77 -5.24
CA LEU A 121 -9.63 -3.99 -6.56
C LEU A 121 -9.39 -5.48 -6.87
N VAL A 122 -9.17 -6.31 -5.85
CA VAL A 122 -8.69 -7.69 -6.02
C VAL A 122 -9.75 -8.76 -5.71
N LYS A 123 -10.81 -8.42 -4.97
CA LYS A 123 -11.80 -9.39 -4.46
C LYS A 123 -12.46 -10.30 -5.51
N ASP A 124 -12.54 -9.87 -6.77
CA ASP A 124 -13.23 -10.63 -7.83
C ASP A 124 -12.27 -11.51 -8.66
N GLN A 125 -10.96 -11.41 -8.45
CA GLN A 125 -9.94 -12.09 -9.27
C GLN A 125 -8.96 -12.97 -8.48
N TYR A 126 -8.92 -12.80 -7.15
CA TYR A 126 -8.00 -13.47 -6.24
C TYR A 126 -8.78 -14.25 -5.19
N ASP A 127 -8.16 -15.30 -4.64
CA ASP A 127 -8.82 -16.19 -3.69
C ASP A 127 -8.56 -15.76 -2.24
N TYR A 128 -7.40 -15.13 -2.01
CA TYR A 128 -6.98 -14.68 -0.69
C TYR A 128 -6.04 -13.48 -0.79
N ILE A 129 -5.95 -12.75 0.31
CA ILE A 129 -5.13 -11.55 0.45
C ILE A 129 -4.09 -11.73 1.54
N ALA A 130 -2.97 -11.03 1.42
CA ALA A 130 -2.03 -10.76 2.50
C ALA A 130 -1.97 -9.24 2.72
N MET A 131 -2.44 -8.75 3.86
CA MET A 131 -2.10 -7.39 4.28
C MET A 131 -0.67 -7.42 4.82
N HIS A 132 0.22 -6.63 4.22
CA HIS A 132 1.65 -6.83 4.38
C HIS A 132 2.38 -5.51 4.55
N ASP A 133 2.99 -5.30 5.72
CA ASP A 133 3.85 -4.14 5.94
C ASP A 133 5.11 -4.24 5.08
N VAL A 134 5.52 -3.11 4.48
CA VAL A 134 6.61 -3.05 3.50
C VAL A 134 8.00 -3.33 4.12
N ASP A 135 8.10 -3.23 5.44
CA ASP A 135 9.34 -3.32 6.21
C ASP A 135 9.53 -4.65 6.96
N LEU A 136 8.65 -5.64 6.78
CA LEU A 136 8.78 -6.97 7.39
C LEU A 136 9.19 -8.01 6.35
N LEU A 137 10.47 -8.37 6.26
CA LEU A 137 10.93 -9.31 5.23
C LEU A 137 11.17 -10.70 5.84
N PRO A 138 10.38 -11.74 5.49
CA PRO A 138 10.52 -13.07 6.09
C PRO A 138 11.85 -13.71 5.71
N LEU A 139 12.59 -14.18 6.71
CA LEU A 139 13.87 -14.90 6.54
C LEU A 139 13.70 -16.42 6.69
N ASN A 140 12.74 -16.84 7.50
CA ASN A 140 12.49 -18.26 7.74
C ASN A 140 11.57 -18.86 6.66
N ASN A 141 12.07 -19.85 5.91
CA ASN A 141 11.32 -20.52 4.84
C ASN A 141 10.11 -21.33 5.33
N ASN A 142 9.95 -21.53 6.64
CA ASN A 142 8.77 -22.16 7.24
C ASN A 142 7.58 -21.19 7.43
N LEU A 143 7.78 -19.89 7.22
CA LEU A 143 6.69 -18.92 7.13
C LEU A 143 5.98 -19.07 5.79
N LYS A 144 4.99 -19.95 5.72
CA LYS A 144 4.26 -20.28 4.49
C LYS A 144 3.14 -19.27 4.22
N TYR A 145 3.13 -18.70 3.02
CA TYR A 145 2.05 -17.83 2.54
C TYR A 145 1.01 -18.67 1.81
N GLU A 146 0.56 -19.73 2.46
CA GLU A 146 -0.40 -20.67 1.89
C GLU A 146 -1.83 -20.15 2.00
N TYR A 147 -2.72 -20.74 1.19
CA TYR A 147 -4.14 -20.41 1.25
C TYR A 147 -4.68 -20.75 2.66
N PRO A 148 -5.28 -19.77 3.38
CA PRO A 148 -5.63 -19.92 4.79
C PRO A 148 -6.95 -20.69 4.97
N GLU A 149 -6.94 -22.00 4.71
CA GLU A 149 -8.12 -22.89 4.72
C GLU A 149 -8.94 -22.80 6.01
N ASN A 150 -8.25 -22.81 7.17
CA ASN A 150 -8.86 -22.95 8.49
C ASN A 150 -9.15 -21.63 9.22
N GLY A 151 -9.04 -20.49 8.53
CA GLY A 151 -9.20 -19.17 9.16
C GLY A 151 -7.99 -18.26 8.94
N PRO A 152 -8.07 -16.97 9.34
CA PRO A 152 -6.99 -16.01 9.17
C PRO A 152 -5.63 -16.55 9.64
N LEU A 153 -4.58 -16.33 8.85
CA LEU A 153 -3.22 -16.79 9.14
C LEU A 153 -2.30 -15.59 9.42
N HIS A 154 -1.87 -15.46 10.67
CA HIS A 154 -0.99 -14.37 11.12
C HIS A 154 0.48 -14.80 11.04
N ILE A 155 1.19 -14.32 10.02
CA ILE A 155 2.58 -14.73 9.71
C ILE A 155 3.56 -14.08 10.68
N SER A 156 3.37 -12.80 10.99
CA SER A 156 4.24 -12.04 11.89
C SER A 156 3.72 -12.08 13.32
N GLY A 157 3.51 -13.30 13.82
CA GLY A 157 3.05 -13.59 15.18
C GLY A 157 3.88 -12.88 16.27
N PRO A 158 3.31 -12.61 17.46
CA PRO A 158 4.01 -11.93 18.55
C PRO A 158 5.28 -12.67 19.03
N GLU A 159 5.37 -13.98 18.80
CA GLU A 159 6.56 -14.79 19.09
C GLU A 159 7.75 -14.45 18.18
N PHE A 160 7.49 -13.87 17.00
CA PHE A 160 8.47 -13.64 15.95
C PHE A 160 8.60 -12.18 15.53
N HIS A 161 7.62 -11.34 15.88
CA HIS A 161 7.61 -9.94 15.50
C HIS A 161 8.71 -9.17 16.25
N PRO A 162 9.47 -8.28 15.60
CA PRO A 162 10.61 -7.60 16.23
C PRO A 162 10.22 -6.58 17.32
N LYS A 163 8.95 -6.17 17.39
CA LYS A 163 8.48 -5.05 18.25
C LYS A 163 7.28 -5.34 19.15
N TYR A 164 6.42 -6.30 18.83
CA TYR A 164 5.13 -6.46 19.52
C TYR A 164 4.93 -7.92 19.90
N HIS A 165 4.64 -8.16 21.17
CA HIS A 165 4.67 -9.51 21.75
C HIS A 165 3.39 -9.89 22.51
N TYR A 166 2.34 -9.07 22.42
CA TYR A 166 1.09 -9.33 23.13
C TYR A 166 0.19 -10.32 22.36
N ALA A 167 -0.60 -11.11 23.10
CA ALA A 167 -1.27 -12.29 22.56
C ALA A 167 -2.28 -12.00 21.43
N THR A 168 -2.97 -10.87 21.49
CA THR A 168 -4.01 -10.46 20.53
C THR A 168 -3.46 -9.69 19.33
N PHE A 169 -2.15 -9.46 19.25
CA PHE A 169 -1.51 -8.77 18.14
C PHE A 169 -1.74 -9.52 16.82
N ILE A 170 -2.22 -8.82 15.80
CA ILE A 170 -2.40 -9.32 14.43
C ILE A 170 -1.87 -8.37 13.33
N GLY A 171 -1.10 -7.34 13.71
CA GLY A 171 -0.44 -6.43 12.78
C GLY A 171 0.73 -7.06 12.04
N GLY A 172 1.37 -6.29 11.16
CA GLY A 172 2.45 -6.76 10.29
C GLY A 172 1.93 -7.48 9.04
N ILE A 173 1.85 -8.82 9.12
CA ILE A 173 1.52 -9.71 8.01
C ILE A 173 0.40 -10.65 8.41
N LEU A 174 -0.79 -10.45 7.83
CA LEU A 174 -1.98 -11.26 8.08
C LEU A 174 -2.62 -11.67 6.75
N LEU A 175 -2.90 -12.97 6.61
CA LEU A 175 -3.51 -13.57 5.44
C LEU A 175 -4.95 -13.93 5.72
N LEU A 176 -5.85 -13.61 4.80
CA LEU A 176 -7.27 -13.99 4.87
C LEU A 176 -7.78 -14.40 3.50
N LYS A 177 -8.69 -15.36 3.47
CA LYS A 177 -9.52 -15.61 2.30
C LYS A 177 -10.33 -14.35 1.97
N VAL A 178 -10.63 -14.15 0.70
CA VAL A 178 -11.52 -13.06 0.27
C VAL A 178 -12.88 -13.15 0.99
N GLU A 179 -13.46 -14.35 1.07
CA GLU A 179 -14.75 -14.60 1.75
C GLU A 179 -14.74 -14.18 3.23
N HIS A 180 -13.64 -14.45 3.95
CA HIS A 180 -13.51 -14.06 5.36
C HIS A 180 -13.39 -12.55 5.49
N TYR A 181 -12.63 -11.89 4.62
CA TYR A 181 -12.51 -10.43 4.66
C TYR A 181 -13.85 -9.73 4.36
N GLN A 182 -14.66 -10.29 3.45
CA GLN A 182 -16.02 -9.80 3.18
C GLN A 182 -16.95 -10.01 4.39
N LEU A 183 -16.90 -11.20 5.01
CA LEU A 183 -17.68 -11.50 6.21
C LEU A 183 -17.43 -10.48 7.33
N LEU A 184 -16.19 -10.04 7.48
CA LEU A 184 -15.76 -9.07 8.50
C LEU A 184 -16.11 -7.61 8.16
N ASN A 185 -16.69 -7.37 6.97
CA ASN A 185 -16.88 -6.03 6.42
C ASN A 185 -15.58 -5.20 6.42
N GLY A 186 -14.47 -5.86 6.07
CA GLY A 186 -13.14 -5.28 6.02
C GLY A 186 -12.64 -4.69 7.36
N MET A 187 -11.62 -3.85 7.29
CA MET A 187 -11.05 -3.15 8.44
C MET A 187 -11.76 -1.80 8.69
N SER A 188 -11.62 -1.22 9.88
CA SER A 188 -12.15 0.11 10.16
C SER A 188 -11.39 1.23 9.43
N ASN A 189 -12.12 2.12 8.76
CA ASN A 189 -11.54 3.31 8.11
C ASN A 189 -11.26 4.47 9.09
N LYS A 190 -11.56 4.31 10.39
CA LYS A 190 -11.52 5.40 11.39
C LYS A 190 -10.13 5.63 12.01
N TYR A 191 -9.19 4.73 11.79
CA TYR A 191 -7.86 4.77 12.41
C TYR A 191 -6.86 5.57 11.56
N TRP A 192 -6.69 6.84 11.92
CA TRP A 192 -5.79 7.79 11.27
C TRP A 192 -4.51 7.98 12.10
N GLY A 193 -3.40 7.41 11.63
CA GLY A 193 -2.15 7.32 12.37
C GLY A 193 -1.81 5.88 12.75
N TRP A 194 -0.88 5.72 13.69
CA TRP A 194 -0.38 4.41 14.10
C TRP A 194 -1.21 3.83 15.24
N GLY A 195 -1.62 2.56 15.08
CA GLY A 195 -2.17 1.71 16.13
C GLY A 195 -3.69 1.60 16.16
N LEU A 196 -4.14 0.52 16.85
CA LEU A 196 -5.52 0.14 17.16
C LEU A 196 -6.37 -0.38 15.98
N GLU A 197 -5.92 -0.24 14.73
CA GLU A 197 -6.68 -0.76 13.59
C GLU A 197 -6.59 -2.29 13.48
N ASP A 198 -5.46 -2.86 13.89
CA ASP A 198 -5.22 -4.29 14.00
C ASP A 198 -5.93 -4.89 15.22
N ASP A 199 -5.89 -4.21 16.36
CA ASP A 199 -6.63 -4.61 17.56
C ASP A 199 -8.16 -4.64 17.31
N GLU A 200 -8.71 -3.63 16.65
CA GLU A 200 -10.13 -3.61 16.31
C GLU A 200 -10.49 -4.70 15.29
N PHE A 201 -9.62 -4.94 14.31
CA PHE A 201 -9.84 -6.01 13.35
C PHE A 201 -9.78 -7.41 14.00
N TYR A 202 -8.95 -7.58 15.04
CA TYR A 202 -8.93 -8.81 15.84
C TYR A 202 -10.27 -9.06 16.52
N VAL A 203 -10.89 -8.02 17.09
CA VAL A 203 -12.21 -8.13 17.70
C VAL A 203 -13.25 -8.58 16.67
N ARG A 204 -13.24 -8.00 15.45
CA ARG A 204 -14.15 -8.45 14.36
C ARG A 204 -13.97 -9.92 14.02
N ILE A 205 -12.72 -10.39 13.92
CA ILE A 205 -12.41 -11.80 13.64
C ILE A 205 -13.02 -12.69 14.71
N LYS A 206 -12.85 -12.31 15.98
CA LYS A 206 -13.40 -13.06 17.12
C LYS A 206 -14.92 -13.07 17.15
N GLU A 207 -15.56 -11.93 16.89
CA GLU A 207 -17.03 -11.80 16.86
C GLU A 207 -17.66 -12.58 15.70
N ALA A 208 -16.95 -12.70 14.57
CA ALA A 208 -17.36 -13.54 13.44
C ALA A 208 -17.14 -15.05 13.68
N GLY A 209 -16.63 -15.46 14.84
CA GLY A 209 -16.37 -16.86 15.18
C GLY A 209 -15.17 -17.47 14.44
N LEU A 210 -14.29 -16.64 13.87
CA LEU A 210 -13.08 -17.09 13.19
C LEU A 210 -11.92 -17.21 14.19
N GLU A 211 -11.01 -18.15 13.92
CA GLU A 211 -9.80 -18.36 14.70
C GLU A 211 -8.55 -17.89 13.93
N VAL A 212 -7.70 -17.12 14.60
CA VAL A 212 -6.41 -16.69 14.05
C VAL A 212 -5.41 -17.81 14.23
N ASN A 213 -4.97 -18.38 13.13
CA ASN A 213 -3.90 -19.37 13.07
C ASN A 213 -2.55 -18.67 12.99
N ARG A 214 -1.50 -19.32 13.52
CA ARG A 214 -0.11 -18.85 13.43
C ARG A 214 0.80 -20.00 12.96
N PRO A 215 1.90 -19.70 12.24
CA PRO A 215 2.87 -20.70 11.82
C PRO A 215 3.41 -21.51 13.01
N ARG A 216 3.49 -22.83 12.83
CA ARG A 216 4.08 -23.76 13.80
C ARG A 216 5.48 -24.17 13.34
N ASN A 217 6.30 -24.70 14.25
CA ASN A 217 7.65 -25.19 13.95
C ASN A 217 8.60 -24.12 13.37
N ILE A 218 8.47 -22.89 13.88
CA ILE A 218 9.39 -21.80 13.59
C ILE A 218 10.53 -21.85 14.62
N THR A 219 11.75 -22.01 14.15
CA THR A 219 12.96 -22.12 14.99
C THR A 219 13.65 -20.78 15.24
N THR A 220 13.23 -19.74 14.53
CA THR A 220 13.71 -18.36 14.67
C THR A 220 12.87 -17.58 15.69
N GLY A 221 13.42 -16.50 16.23
CA GLY A 221 12.76 -15.60 17.19
C GLY A 221 12.68 -14.16 16.68
N PRO A 222 12.36 -13.19 17.56
CA PRO A 222 12.17 -11.78 17.19
C PRO A 222 13.34 -11.12 16.46
N GLU A 223 14.57 -11.57 16.73
CA GLU A 223 15.80 -10.98 16.21
C GLU A 223 16.22 -11.50 14.82
N ASN A 224 15.63 -12.60 14.36
CA ASN A 224 16.10 -13.28 13.13
C ASN A 224 15.01 -13.93 12.29
N THR A 225 13.73 -13.70 12.62
CA THR A 225 12.61 -14.19 11.79
C THR A 225 12.33 -13.25 10.62
N PHE A 226 12.49 -11.95 10.83
CA PHE A 226 12.33 -10.90 9.83
C PHE A 226 13.59 -10.04 9.74
N LEU A 227 13.90 -9.53 8.55
CA LEU A 227 14.83 -8.41 8.37
C LEU A 227 14.14 -7.10 8.68
#